data_AF-A0A5E4IXI9-F1
#
_entry.id   AF-A0A5E4IXI9-F1
#
_cell.length_a   1.000
_cell.length_b   1.000
_cell.length_c   1.000
_cell.angle_alpha   90.00
_cell.angle_beta   90.00
_cell.angle_gamma   90.00
#
_symmetry.space_group_name_H-M   'P 1'
#
loop_
_entity.id
_entity.type
_entity.pdbx_description
1 polymer ?
#
loop_
_entity_poly.entity_id
_entity_poly.type
_entity_poly.pdbx_seq_one_letter_code
_entity_poly.pdbx_strand_id
1 'polypeptide(L)'
;MYSLTYDLWNEIIDDVVIVHSSLFEAMHRAADRLTLSKAFVEELKREGMMDIEEEAWHFLLKIEFWEDKIEGFWISLLAAEEAEVFEEIKAKAAADHAFSWEEVHGFELEHGLELDEEIFKEMEESWGVVAKAAENEVIFELVVFDSQDLDNRQKSDETWKDGLSSN
;
A
#
# COMPACT_ATOMS: atom_id res chain seq x y z
N MET A 1 -1.16 -22.74 30.23
CA MET A 1 -1.91 -22.24 29.07
C MET A 1 -1.63 -20.75 29.05
N TYR A 2 -0.88 -20.27 28.06
CA TYR A 2 -0.65 -18.84 27.88
C TYR A 2 -1.93 -18.27 27.27
N SER A 3 -2.43 -17.16 27.82
CA SER A 3 -3.55 -16.43 27.23
C SER A 3 -2.97 -15.42 26.24
N LEU A 4 -3.65 -15.19 25.12
CA LEU A 4 -3.33 -14.08 24.24
C LEU A 4 -3.47 -12.77 25.02
N THR A 5 -2.48 -11.90 24.88
CA THR A 5 -2.42 -10.59 25.55
C THR A 5 -2.33 -9.52 24.48
N TYR A 6 -2.63 -8.26 24.82
CA TYR A 6 -2.46 -7.15 23.88
C TYR A 6 -1.03 -7.02 23.34
N ASP A 7 0.00 -7.33 24.15
CA ASP A 7 1.38 -7.28 23.69
C ASP A 7 1.63 -8.32 22.60
N LEU A 8 1.21 -9.58 22.84
CA LEU A 8 1.35 -10.67 21.86
C LEU A 8 0.44 -10.47 20.64
N TRP A 9 -0.71 -9.85 20.82
CA TRP A 9 -1.61 -9.45 19.74
C TRP A 9 -0.93 -8.44 18.80
N ASN A 10 -0.31 -7.40 19.36
CA ASN A 10 0.45 -6.43 18.58
C ASN A 10 1.66 -7.08 17.90
N GLU A 11 2.35 -8.01 18.57
CA GLU A 11 3.46 -8.76 17.95
C GLU A 11 2.99 -9.60 16.75
N ILE A 12 1.80 -10.21 16.80
CA ILE A 12 1.22 -10.93 15.65
C ILE A 12 0.94 -9.96 14.49
N ILE A 13 0.39 -8.78 14.78
CA ILE A 13 0.15 -7.73 13.77
C ILE A 13 1.46 -7.31 13.12
N ASP A 14 2.46 -6.97 13.93
CA ASP A 14 3.79 -6.56 13.49
C ASP A 14 4.42 -7.63 12.59
N ASP A 15 4.31 -8.91 12.96
CA ASP A 15 4.85 -10.01 12.18
C ASP A 15 4.18 -10.13 10.80
N VAL A 16 2.86 -9.93 10.71
CA VAL A 16 2.17 -9.89 9.41
C VAL A 16 2.70 -8.74 8.57
N VAL A 17 2.86 -7.54 9.13
CA VAL A 17 3.39 -6.39 8.40
C VAL A 17 4.85 -6.60 7.97
N ILE A 18 5.67 -7.20 8.83
CA ILE A 18 7.09 -7.52 8.54
C ILE A 18 7.21 -8.46 7.33
N VAL A 19 6.34 -9.47 7.23
CA VAL A 19 6.33 -10.38 6.07
C VAL A 19 6.13 -9.64 4.75
N HIS A 20 5.32 -8.58 4.75
CA HIS A 20 5.05 -7.75 3.57
C HIS A 20 6.10 -6.67 3.31
N SER A 21 7.07 -6.46 4.21
CA SER A 21 8.05 -5.37 4.09
C SER A 21 8.81 -5.40 2.76
N SER A 22 9.16 -6.59 2.25
CA SER A 22 9.87 -6.70 0.96
C SER A 22 9.05 -6.21 -0.24
N LEU A 23 7.73 -6.41 -0.22
CA LEU A 23 6.79 -5.88 -1.21
C LEU A 23 6.70 -4.35 -1.08
N PHE A 24 6.51 -3.85 0.14
CA PHE A 24 6.36 -2.41 0.37
C PHE A 24 7.63 -1.64 0.03
N GLU A 25 8.80 -2.15 0.37
CA GLU A 25 10.07 -1.59 -0.08
C GLU A 25 10.19 -1.57 -1.61
N ALA A 26 9.70 -2.60 -2.30
CA ALA A 26 9.70 -2.63 -3.76
C ALA A 26 8.72 -1.58 -4.34
N MET A 27 7.54 -1.39 -3.73
CA MET A 27 6.60 -0.33 -4.11
C MET A 27 7.25 1.05 -3.96
N HIS A 28 7.91 1.32 -2.82
CA HIS A 28 8.62 2.59 -2.59
C HIS A 28 9.78 2.79 -3.57
N ARG A 29 10.57 1.74 -3.87
CA ARG A 29 11.63 1.81 -4.89
C ARG A 29 11.08 2.11 -6.28
N ALA A 30 9.99 1.47 -6.67
CA ALA A 30 9.32 1.74 -7.94
C ALA A 30 8.80 3.19 -8.00
N ALA A 31 8.16 3.66 -6.91
CA ALA A 31 7.68 5.03 -6.78
C ALA A 31 8.81 6.07 -6.87
N ASP A 32 9.96 5.83 -6.26
CA ASP A 32 11.10 6.76 -6.31
C ASP A 32 11.79 6.80 -7.69
N ARG A 33 11.68 5.73 -8.48
CA ARG A 33 12.21 5.68 -9.86
C ARG A 33 11.26 6.30 -10.88
N LEU A 34 9.98 6.49 -10.53
CA LEU A 34 9.00 7.11 -11.41
C LEU A 34 9.35 8.57 -11.69
N THR A 35 9.59 8.87 -12.98
CA THR A 35 9.75 10.24 -13.45
C THR A 35 8.42 10.73 -14.02
N LEU A 36 7.65 11.44 -13.19
CA LEU A 36 6.34 11.99 -13.55
C LEU A 36 6.45 13.24 -14.44
N SER A 37 6.97 13.07 -15.66
CA SER A 37 6.99 14.14 -16.65
C SER A 37 5.58 14.48 -17.13
N LYS A 38 5.38 15.69 -17.67
CA LYS A 38 4.10 16.09 -18.30
C LYS A 38 3.60 15.06 -19.30
N ALA A 39 4.48 14.61 -20.19
CA ALA A 39 4.13 13.67 -21.25
C ALA A 39 3.67 12.33 -20.67
N PHE A 40 4.37 11.84 -19.64
CA PHE A 40 4.02 10.62 -18.94
C PHE A 40 2.67 10.73 -18.22
N VAL A 41 2.42 11.83 -17.51
CA VAL A 41 1.13 12.05 -16.82
C VAL A 41 -0.02 12.16 -17.82
N GLU A 42 0.15 12.87 -18.93
CA GLU A 42 -0.89 12.98 -19.96
C GLU A 42 -1.15 11.65 -20.68
N GLU A 43 -0.13 10.82 -20.84
CA GLU A 43 -0.29 9.44 -21.28
C GLU A 43 -1.07 8.62 -20.25
N LEU A 44 -0.68 8.66 -18.98
CA LEU A 44 -1.37 7.94 -17.92
C LEU A 44 -2.83 8.38 -17.78
N LYS A 45 -3.15 9.68 -17.91
CA LYS A 45 -4.54 10.19 -17.94
C LYS A 45 -5.37 9.59 -19.08
N ARG A 46 -4.73 9.29 -20.22
CA ARG A 46 -5.40 8.73 -21.39
C ARG A 46 -5.64 7.22 -21.22
N GLU A 47 -4.66 6.50 -20.70
CA GLU A 47 -4.74 5.04 -20.53
C GLU A 47 -5.48 4.65 -19.22
N GLY A 48 -5.49 5.53 -18.22
CA GLY A 48 -6.07 5.32 -16.89
C GLY A 48 -5.20 4.47 -15.96
N MET A 49 -4.49 3.49 -16.51
CA MET A 49 -3.59 2.62 -15.78
C MET A 49 -2.46 2.11 -16.67
N MET A 50 -1.33 1.73 -16.04
CA MET A 50 -0.14 1.24 -16.74
C MET A 50 0.60 0.23 -15.87
N ASP A 51 1.02 -0.89 -16.46
CA ASP A 51 1.86 -1.86 -15.77
C ASP A 51 3.28 -1.32 -15.58
N ILE A 52 3.83 -1.55 -14.39
CA ILE A 52 5.20 -1.24 -14.02
C ILE A 52 5.86 -2.50 -13.50
N GLU A 53 7.04 -2.80 -14.04
CA GLU A 53 7.89 -3.90 -13.56
C GLU A 53 9.01 -3.34 -12.69
N GLU A 54 9.16 -3.89 -11.49
CA GLU A 54 10.27 -3.61 -10.58
C GLU A 54 10.85 -4.92 -10.07
N GLU A 55 11.98 -5.32 -10.64
CA GLU A 55 12.66 -6.59 -10.36
C GLU A 55 11.76 -7.82 -10.59
N ALA A 56 11.24 -8.41 -9.52
CA ALA A 56 10.37 -9.59 -9.54
C ALA A 56 8.89 -9.24 -9.33
N TRP A 57 8.57 -7.97 -9.11
CA TRP A 57 7.24 -7.49 -8.80
C TRP A 57 6.59 -6.82 -9.99
N HIS A 58 5.30 -7.10 -10.17
CA HIS A 58 4.44 -6.43 -11.12
C HIS A 58 3.50 -5.51 -10.36
N PHE A 59 3.50 -4.24 -10.73
CA PHE A 59 2.68 -3.21 -10.13
C PHE A 59 1.77 -2.58 -11.17
N LEU A 60 0.63 -2.08 -10.73
CA LEU A 60 -0.26 -1.29 -11.57
C LEU A 60 -0.19 0.18 -11.13
N LEU A 61 0.33 1.04 -11.99
CA LEU A 61 0.22 2.48 -11.80
C LEU A 61 -1.14 2.94 -12.26
N LYS A 62 -1.90 3.58 -11.37
CA LYS A 62 -3.27 4.04 -11.63
C LYS A 62 -3.36 5.54 -11.43
N ILE A 63 -4.11 6.23 -12.29
CA ILE A 63 -4.49 7.63 -12.09
C ILE A 63 -5.99 7.74 -11.83
N GLU A 64 -6.35 8.53 -10.84
CA GLU A 64 -7.74 8.83 -10.52
C GLU A 64 -7.95 10.34 -10.37
N PHE A 65 -9.18 10.77 -10.60
CA PHE A 65 -9.55 12.19 -10.63
C PHE A 65 -10.42 12.54 -9.45
N TRP A 66 -10.16 13.71 -8.86
CA TRP A 66 -11.00 14.25 -7.80
C TRP A 66 -12.35 14.68 -8.36
N GLU A 67 -13.45 14.18 -7.80
CA GLU A 67 -14.82 14.46 -8.27
C GLU A 67 -15.17 15.96 -8.27
N ASP A 68 -14.58 16.71 -7.33
CA ASP A 68 -14.96 18.09 -7.03
C ASP A 68 -14.14 19.17 -7.76
N LYS A 69 -13.09 18.81 -8.51
CA LYS A 69 -12.16 19.80 -9.08
C LYS A 69 -11.84 19.57 -10.55
N ILE A 70 -11.97 20.65 -11.32
CA ILE A 70 -11.48 20.74 -12.69
C ILE A 70 -9.95 20.56 -12.63
N GLU A 71 -9.47 19.40 -13.08
CA GLU A 71 -8.05 18.99 -13.24
C GLU A 71 -7.30 18.41 -12.02
N GLY A 72 -7.96 18.15 -10.88
CA GLY A 72 -7.32 17.44 -9.76
C GLY A 72 -7.19 15.93 -10.03
N PHE A 73 -6.02 15.35 -9.78
CA PHE A 73 -5.78 13.91 -9.84
C PHE A 73 -4.77 13.42 -8.79
N TRP A 74 -4.80 12.13 -8.49
CA TRP A 74 -3.74 11.42 -7.78
C TRP A 74 -3.30 10.19 -8.57
N ILE A 75 -2.05 9.78 -8.34
CA ILE A 75 -1.43 8.61 -8.96
C ILE A 75 -1.01 7.68 -7.84
N SER A 76 -1.45 6.43 -7.92
CA SER A 76 -1.14 5.38 -6.97
C SER A 76 -0.45 4.21 -7.66
N LEU A 77 0.47 3.56 -6.95
CA LEU A 77 1.04 2.28 -7.31
C LEU A 77 0.29 1.19 -6.55
N LEU A 78 -0.23 0.19 -7.26
CA LEU A 78 -1.02 -0.90 -6.71
C LEU A 78 -0.28 -2.23 -6.83
N ALA A 79 -0.40 -3.04 -5.79
CA ALA A 79 -0.07 -4.47 -5.79
C ALA A 79 -1.29 -5.25 -5.27
N ALA A 80 -1.40 -6.52 -5.65
CA ALA A 80 -2.45 -7.40 -5.18
C ALA A 80 -1.85 -8.71 -4.68
N GLU A 81 -2.43 -9.24 -3.61
CA GLU A 81 -2.15 -10.58 -3.08
C GLU A 81 -3.45 -11.35 -2.96
N GLU A 82 -3.43 -12.65 -3.25
CA GLU A 82 -4.60 -13.51 -3.09
C GLU A 82 -5.03 -13.55 -1.62
N ALA A 83 -6.34 -13.41 -1.35
CA ALA A 83 -6.85 -13.38 0.02
C ALA A 83 -6.50 -14.65 0.81
N GLU A 84 -6.43 -15.81 0.14
CA GLU A 84 -5.99 -17.07 0.77
C GLU A 84 -4.55 -16.99 1.27
N VAL A 85 -3.64 -16.36 0.51
CA VAL A 85 -2.25 -16.16 0.93
C VAL A 85 -2.19 -15.24 2.14
N PHE A 86 -2.97 -14.15 2.14
CA PHE A 86 -3.04 -13.25 3.27
C PHE A 86 -3.53 -13.94 4.55
N GLU A 87 -4.58 -14.79 4.45
CA GLU A 87 -5.05 -15.62 5.56
C GLU A 87 -3.99 -16.61 6.06
N GLU A 88 -3.23 -17.24 5.15
CA GLU A 88 -2.13 -18.13 5.51
C GLU A 88 -1.02 -17.38 6.28
N ILE A 89 -0.71 -16.14 5.88
CA ILE A 89 0.28 -15.29 6.57
C ILE A 89 -0.20 -14.97 7.99
N LYS A 90 -1.46 -14.56 8.16
CA LYS A 90 -2.04 -14.29 9.50
C LYS A 90 -2.01 -15.53 10.40
N ALA A 91 -2.47 -16.66 9.87
CA ALA A 91 -2.50 -17.92 10.61
C ALA A 91 -1.09 -18.36 11.02
N LYS A 92 -0.10 -18.16 10.15
CA LYS A 92 1.30 -18.45 10.44
C LYS A 92 1.87 -17.53 11.51
N ALA A 93 1.63 -16.22 11.43
CA ALA A 93 2.09 -15.27 12.45
C ALA A 93 1.54 -15.65 13.84
N ALA A 94 0.24 -15.95 13.95
CA ALA A 94 -0.35 -16.45 15.19
C ALA A 94 0.31 -17.75 15.68
N ALA A 95 0.57 -18.70 14.78
CA ALA A 95 1.19 -19.98 15.10
C ALA A 95 2.65 -19.85 15.58
N ASP A 96 3.41 -18.88 15.05
CA ASP A 96 4.78 -18.59 15.50
C ASP A 96 4.81 -18.09 16.96
N HIS A 97 3.71 -17.50 17.43
CA HIS A 97 3.45 -17.15 18.84
C HIS A 97 2.73 -18.25 19.64
N ALA A 98 2.62 -19.46 19.09
CA ALA A 98 1.97 -20.63 19.68
C ALA A 98 0.46 -20.46 19.94
N PHE A 99 -0.22 -19.62 19.17
CA PHE A 99 -1.68 -19.49 19.17
C PHE A 99 -2.31 -20.12 17.94
N SER A 100 -3.45 -20.74 18.14
CA SER A 100 -4.32 -21.17 17.05
C SER A 100 -5.16 -20.01 16.53
N TRP A 101 -5.64 -20.12 15.29
CA TRP A 101 -6.57 -19.15 14.72
C TRP A 101 -7.86 -18.99 15.53
N GLU A 102 -8.33 -20.08 16.16
CA GLU A 102 -9.50 -20.04 17.04
C GLU A 102 -9.26 -19.19 18.30
N GLU A 103 -8.04 -19.22 18.85
CA GLU A 103 -7.67 -18.39 20.01
C GLU A 103 -7.57 -16.91 19.65
N VAL A 104 -7.04 -16.58 18.47
CA VAL A 104 -6.99 -15.21 17.95
C VAL A 104 -8.39 -14.67 17.74
N HIS A 105 -9.26 -15.44 17.09
CA HIS A 105 -10.65 -15.03 16.86
C HIS A 105 -11.45 -14.92 18.18
N GLY A 106 -11.18 -15.79 19.15
CA GLY A 106 -11.74 -15.67 20.49
C GLY A 106 -11.38 -14.34 21.15
N PHE A 107 -10.13 -13.92 21.02
CA PHE A 107 -9.64 -12.66 21.56
C PHE A 107 -10.27 -11.43 20.89
N GLU A 108 -10.43 -11.45 19.55
CA GLU A 108 -11.18 -10.43 18.81
C GLU A 108 -12.58 -10.21 19.39
N LEU A 109 -13.34 -11.30 19.53
CA LEU A 109 -14.71 -11.26 20.02
C LEU A 109 -14.82 -10.81 21.47
N GLU A 110 -13.88 -11.25 22.33
CA GLU A 110 -13.85 -10.88 23.74
C GLU A 110 -13.54 -9.39 23.96
N HIS A 111 -12.74 -8.79 23.07
CA HIS A 111 -12.24 -7.42 23.22
C HIS A 111 -12.85 -6.41 22.25
N GLY A 112 -13.63 -6.86 21.26
CA GLY A 112 -14.20 -5.99 20.22
C GLY A 112 -13.14 -5.43 19.29
N LEU A 113 -12.16 -6.26 18.94
CA LEU A 113 -11.07 -5.94 18.01
C LEU A 113 -11.33 -6.60 16.65
N GLU A 114 -10.65 -6.12 15.62
CA GLU A 114 -10.68 -6.67 14.27
C GLU A 114 -9.25 -6.70 13.72
N LEU A 115 -8.68 -7.90 13.61
CA LEU A 115 -7.28 -8.11 13.29
C LEU A 115 -6.92 -7.51 11.92
N ASP A 116 -7.80 -7.67 10.92
CA ASP A 116 -7.56 -7.15 9.58
C ASP A 116 -7.51 -5.62 9.56
N GLU A 117 -8.42 -4.96 10.27
CA GLU A 117 -8.40 -3.49 10.40
C GLU A 117 -7.12 -3.01 11.08
N GLU A 118 -6.67 -3.70 12.13
CA GLU A 118 -5.46 -3.33 12.86
C GLU A 118 -4.19 -3.59 12.04
N ILE A 119 -4.13 -4.69 11.30
CA ILE A 119 -3.02 -4.96 10.36
C ILE A 119 -2.98 -3.88 9.26
N PHE A 120 -4.11 -3.59 8.61
CA PHE A 120 -4.15 -2.59 7.54
C PHE A 120 -3.78 -1.20 8.05
N LYS A 121 -4.19 -0.87 9.27
CA LYS A 121 -3.80 0.37 9.92
C LYS A 121 -2.30 0.42 10.19
N GLU A 122 -1.70 -0.66 10.69
CA GLU A 122 -0.25 -0.70 10.93
C GLU A 122 0.55 -0.61 9.62
N MET A 123 0.08 -1.24 8.53
CA MET A 123 0.67 -1.06 7.19
C MET A 123 0.63 0.40 6.73
N GLU A 124 -0.47 1.11 6.96
CA GLU A 124 -0.58 2.53 6.64
C GLU A 124 0.33 3.39 7.52
N GLU A 125 0.34 3.15 8.84
CA GLU A 125 1.12 3.95 9.80
C GLU A 125 2.64 3.76 9.64
N SER A 126 3.10 2.52 9.42
CA SER A 126 4.53 2.19 9.32
C SER A 126 5.10 2.35 7.91
N TRP A 127 4.29 2.16 6.85
CA TRP A 127 4.77 2.14 5.46
C TRP A 127 4.09 3.14 4.54
N GLY A 128 3.01 3.81 4.97
CA GLY A 128 2.21 4.68 4.09
C GLY A 128 1.50 3.91 2.98
N VAL A 129 1.32 2.59 3.16
CA VAL A 129 0.66 1.71 2.19
C VAL A 129 -0.73 1.39 2.72
N VAL A 130 -1.75 1.82 1.99
CA VAL A 130 -3.15 1.55 2.33
C VAL A 130 -3.50 0.16 1.82
N ALA A 131 -3.98 -0.72 2.70
CA ALA A 131 -4.46 -2.03 2.34
C ALA A 131 -6.00 -2.07 2.33
N LYS A 132 -6.58 -2.78 1.37
CA LYS A 132 -8.03 -2.95 1.24
C LYS A 132 -8.35 -4.39 0.84
N ALA A 133 -9.23 -5.03 1.60
CA ALA A 133 -9.79 -6.32 1.21
C ALA A 133 -10.80 -6.17 0.06
N ALA A 134 -10.65 -7.01 -0.96
CA ALA A 134 -11.60 -7.22 -2.04
C ALA A 134 -12.10 -8.68 -2.00
N GLU A 135 -12.95 -9.09 -2.95
CA GLU A 135 -13.64 -10.39 -2.89
C GLU A 135 -12.67 -11.59 -2.83
N ASN A 136 -11.53 -11.54 -3.52
CA ASN A 136 -10.56 -12.65 -3.58
C ASN A 136 -9.10 -12.19 -3.42
N GLU A 137 -8.87 -10.93 -3.06
CA GLU A 137 -7.53 -10.36 -2.99
C GLU A 137 -7.47 -9.25 -1.93
N VAL A 138 -6.26 -8.98 -1.45
CA VAL A 138 -5.91 -7.77 -0.70
C VAL A 138 -5.14 -6.86 -1.64
N ILE A 139 -5.65 -5.63 -1.82
CA ILE A 139 -5.01 -4.62 -2.66
C ILE A 139 -4.19 -3.70 -1.76
N PHE A 140 -2.90 -3.59 -2.07
CA PHE A 140 -1.98 -2.65 -1.43
C PHE A 140 -1.81 -1.43 -2.33
N GLU A 141 -2.01 -0.25 -1.78
CA GLU A 141 -2.01 1.03 -2.48
C GLU A 141 -1.00 2.00 -1.87
N LEU A 142 -0.01 2.41 -2.67
CA LEU A 142 0.94 3.47 -2.32
C LEU A 142 0.67 4.70 -3.18
N VAL A 143 0.29 5.82 -2.57
CA VAL A 143 0.11 7.09 -3.28
C VAL A 143 1.48 7.65 -3.65
N VAL A 144 1.74 7.78 -4.95
CA VAL A 144 3.02 8.28 -5.50
C VAL A 144 2.97 9.79 -5.73
N PHE A 145 1.81 10.31 -6.11
CA PHE A 145 1.62 11.73 -6.37
C PHE A 145 0.19 12.14 -6.14
N ASP A 146 -0.02 13.21 -5.38
CA ASP A 146 -1.30 13.91 -5.31
C ASP A 146 -1.10 15.35 -5.80
N SER A 147 -1.86 15.73 -6.83
CA SER A 147 -1.86 17.09 -7.38
C SER A 147 -2.31 18.16 -6.38
N GLN A 148 -3.00 17.78 -5.32
CA GLN A 148 -3.46 18.69 -4.27
C GLN A 148 -2.44 18.90 -3.16
N ASP A 149 -1.47 18.00 -3.03
CA ASP A 149 -0.44 18.11 -2.01
C ASP A 149 0.58 19.20 -2.39
N LEU A 150 0.79 20.13 -1.47
CA LEU A 150 1.63 21.31 -1.67
C LEU A 150 3.12 20.96 -1.66
N ASP A 151 3.51 19.86 -1.01
CA ASP A 151 4.91 19.42 -0.88
C ASP A 151 5.41 18.65 -2.12
N ASN A 152 4.51 18.06 -2.91
CA ASN A 152 4.82 17.39 -4.17
C ASN A 152 5.33 18.32 -5.29
N ARG A 153 5.33 19.64 -5.06
CA ARG A 153 5.86 20.65 -5.97
C ARG A 153 7.39 20.58 -6.14
N GLN A 154 8.13 20.03 -5.17
CA GLN A 154 9.59 19.95 -5.27
C GLN A 154 10.10 18.88 -6.25
N LYS A 155 9.54 17.66 -6.28
CA LYS A 155 9.92 16.62 -7.26
C LYS A 155 9.49 16.99 -8.69
N SER A 156 8.40 17.73 -8.82
CA SER A 156 7.86 18.16 -10.10
C SER A 156 8.65 19.36 -10.65
N ASP A 157 8.87 20.44 -9.90
CA ASP A 157 9.45 21.69 -10.42
C ASP A 157 10.86 21.55 -11.03
N GLU A 158 11.67 20.58 -10.59
CA GLU A 158 12.96 20.28 -11.23
C GLU A 158 12.79 19.61 -12.61
N THR A 159 11.73 18.81 -12.78
CA THR A 159 11.39 18.11 -14.03
C THR A 159 10.66 19.03 -15.03
N TRP A 160 9.92 20.03 -14.54
CA TRP A 160 9.20 21.01 -15.39
C TRP A 160 10.08 22.16 -15.90
N LYS A 161 11.30 22.34 -15.36
CA LYS A 161 12.22 23.40 -15.79
C LYS A 161 12.94 23.13 -17.11
N ASP A 162 12.89 21.93 -17.66
CA ASP A 162 13.55 21.59 -18.93
C ASP A 162 12.80 22.07 -20.20
N GLY A 163 11.72 22.84 -20.05
CA GLY A 163 10.97 23.40 -21.18
C GLY A 163 11.28 24.86 -21.53
N LEU A 164 12.07 25.59 -20.73
CA LEU A 164 12.33 27.02 -20.93
C LEU A 164 13.82 27.34 -20.82
N SER A 165 14.60 26.86 -21.79
CA SER A 165 15.92 27.39 -22.11
C SER A 165 16.26 27.15 -23.59
N SER A 166 16.20 28.23 -24.37
CA SER A 166 17.04 28.51 -25.54
C SER A 166 16.66 27.92 -26.91
N ASN A 167 15.80 28.63 -27.66
CA ASN A 167 16.23 29.47 -28.80
C ASN A 167 15.10 30.40 -29.28
#